data_AF-A0A3D0QXC5-F1
#
_entry.id   AF-A0A3D0QXC5-F1
#
_cell.length_a   1.000
_cell.length_b   1.000
_cell.length_c   1.000
_cell.angle_alpha   90.00
_cell.angle_beta   90.00
_cell.angle_gamma   90.00
#
_symmetry.space_group_name_H-M   'P 1'
#
loop_
_entity.id
_entity.type
_entity.pdbx_description
1 polymer ?
#
loop_
_entity_poly.entity_id
_entity_poly.type
_entity_poly.pdbx_seq_one_letter_code
_entity_poly.pdbx_strand_id
1 'polypeptide(L)'
;MSIRAISRRMGITAPAVYRYFSSHDELLRTLRVDVFNEVAEHLRRSCDELPKDDAPQRLITAGRALRGRGLTHQRDFGLLLGPSALGATRGEESAREQDAGWVFGLVFAELMADLWRSHPFPVDPPGSLPPRLTEQLSRLRAHRHVDLPVEAIAVMLRCWVRLYGLICMEALGHLQFALDDGPSSSSGSWPTPAKPSASGTSTGGPPPSDG
;
A
#
# COMPACT_ATOMS: atom_id res chain seq x y z
N MET A 1 -17.97 -1.56 3.64
CA MET A 1 -18.42 -2.03 4.95
C MET A 1 -19.51 -1.08 5.41
N SER A 2 -20.62 -1.62 5.90
CA SER A 2 -21.72 -0.80 6.41
C SER A 2 -21.82 -1.00 7.92
N ILE A 3 -22.46 -0.05 8.61
CA ILE A 3 -22.77 -0.15 10.04
C ILE A 3 -23.38 -1.50 10.43
N ARG A 4 -24.09 -2.18 9.50
CA ARG A 4 -24.65 -3.53 9.67
C ARG A 4 -23.60 -4.60 9.95
N ALA A 5 -22.39 -4.48 9.41
CA ALA A 5 -21.32 -5.43 9.66
C ALA A 5 -20.76 -5.30 11.08
N ILE A 6 -20.59 -4.06 11.56
CA ILE A 6 -20.20 -3.78 12.96
C ILE A 6 -21.28 -4.31 13.91
N SER A 7 -22.55 -4.03 13.61
CA SER A 7 -23.65 -4.45 14.47
C SER A 7 -23.70 -5.96 14.62
N ARG A 8 -23.54 -6.71 13.51
CA ARG A 8 -23.43 -8.18 13.56
C ARG A 8 -22.26 -8.65 14.41
N ARG A 9 -21.10 -8.03 14.30
CA ARG A 9 -19.89 -8.44 15.04
C ARG A 9 -19.97 -8.12 16.53
N MET A 10 -20.67 -7.04 16.89
CA MET A 10 -20.95 -6.66 18.27
C MET A 10 -22.19 -7.35 18.86
N GLY A 11 -22.93 -8.14 18.06
CA GLY A 11 -24.18 -8.77 18.48
C GLY A 11 -25.31 -7.79 18.78
N ILE A 12 -25.23 -6.55 18.27
CA ILE A 12 -26.21 -5.48 18.51
C ILE A 12 -26.90 -5.05 17.21
N THR A 13 -28.03 -4.36 17.31
CA THR A 13 -28.75 -3.84 16.14
C THR A 13 -28.09 -2.56 15.62
N ALA A 14 -28.21 -2.25 14.32
CA ALA A 14 -27.62 -1.05 13.71
C ALA A 14 -27.96 0.27 14.45
N PRO A 15 -29.18 0.48 15.00
CA PRO A 15 -29.48 1.65 15.83
C PRO A 15 -28.82 1.61 17.23
N ALA A 16 -28.56 0.43 17.78
CA ALA A 16 -27.90 0.27 19.09
C ALA A 16 -26.40 0.59 19.01
N VAL A 17 -25.77 0.45 17.84
CA VAL A 17 -24.37 0.85 17.60
C VAL A 17 -24.16 2.33 17.96
N TYR A 18 -25.05 3.21 17.53
CA TYR A 18 -24.95 4.65 17.84
C TYR A 18 -25.13 4.99 19.33
N ARG A 19 -25.73 4.09 20.12
CA ARG A 19 -25.87 4.24 21.58
C ARG A 19 -24.75 3.58 22.37
N TYR A 20 -24.01 2.67 21.74
CA TYR A 20 -22.92 1.93 22.38
C TYR A 20 -21.63 2.76 22.44
N PHE A 21 -21.42 3.65 21.48
CA PHE A 21 -20.24 4.52 21.44
C PHE A 21 -20.50 5.85 22.12
N SER A 22 -19.52 6.28 22.91
CA SER A 22 -19.54 7.52 23.68
C SER A 22 -19.43 8.76 22.78
N SER A 23 -18.85 8.59 21.58
CA SER A 23 -18.72 9.65 20.57
C SER A 23 -18.67 9.11 19.14
N HIS A 24 -18.94 9.97 18.17
CA HIS A 24 -18.77 9.69 16.74
C HIS A 24 -17.32 9.29 16.41
N ASP A 25 -16.34 9.92 17.06
CA ASP A 25 -14.93 9.58 16.87
C ASP A 25 -14.64 8.15 17.34
N GLU A 26 -15.16 7.72 18.48
CA GLU A 26 -14.96 6.36 18.97
C GLU A 26 -15.51 5.29 18.01
N LEU A 27 -16.66 5.56 17.39
CA LEU A 27 -17.23 4.73 16.33
C LEU A 27 -16.31 4.69 15.10
N LEU A 28 -15.80 5.84 14.64
CA LEU A 28 -14.89 5.92 13.49
C LEU A 28 -13.56 5.20 13.75
N ARG A 29 -12.99 5.34 14.95
CA ARG A 29 -11.76 4.63 15.36
C ARG A 29 -11.96 3.12 15.30
N THR A 30 -13.07 2.63 15.83
CA THR A 30 -13.41 1.19 15.80
C THR A 30 -13.62 0.69 14.37
N LEU A 31 -14.33 1.47 13.56
CA LEU A 31 -14.51 1.19 12.14
C LEU A 31 -13.18 1.08 11.38
N ARG A 32 -12.25 1.99 11.65
CA ARG A 32 -10.93 1.99 11.00
C ARG A 32 -10.15 0.72 11.30
N VAL A 33 -10.11 0.30 12.57
CA VAL A 33 -9.48 -0.97 12.98
C VAL A 33 -10.06 -2.14 12.21
N ASP A 34 -11.37 -2.19 12.04
CA ASP A 34 -12.04 -3.26 11.31
C ASP A 34 -11.69 -3.26 9.82
N VAL A 35 -11.67 -2.10 9.18
CA VAL A 35 -11.28 -1.98 7.77
C VAL A 35 -9.81 -2.40 7.59
N PHE A 36 -8.89 -2.00 8.48
CA PHE A 36 -7.50 -2.45 8.42
C PHE A 36 -7.38 -3.98 8.49
N ASN A 37 -8.06 -4.61 9.45
CA ASN A 37 -8.04 -6.07 9.60
C ASN A 37 -8.64 -6.78 8.39
N GLU A 38 -9.77 -6.30 7.87
CA GLU A 38 -10.39 -6.88 6.68
C GLU A 38 -9.53 -6.77 5.43
N VAL A 39 -8.86 -5.63 5.24
CA VAL A 39 -7.96 -5.44 4.12
C VAL A 39 -6.73 -6.32 4.29
N ALA A 40 -6.11 -6.36 5.47
CA ALA A 40 -4.98 -7.24 5.74
C ALA A 40 -5.33 -8.71 5.45
N GLU A 41 -6.49 -9.18 5.90
CA GLU A 41 -6.99 -10.53 5.65
C GLU A 41 -7.29 -10.77 4.16
N HIS A 42 -7.84 -9.78 3.46
CA HIS A 42 -8.05 -9.88 2.02
C HIS A 42 -6.74 -10.01 1.25
N LEU A 43 -5.70 -9.25 1.65
CA LEU A 43 -4.37 -9.35 1.05
C LEU A 43 -3.73 -10.72 1.30
N ARG A 44 -3.80 -11.23 2.54
CA ARG A 44 -3.29 -12.57 2.88
C ARG A 44 -3.97 -13.63 2.00
N ARG A 45 -5.31 -13.65 1.95
CA ARG A 45 -6.09 -14.59 1.14
C ARG A 45 -5.79 -14.50 -0.35
N SER A 46 -5.52 -13.30 -0.88
CA SER A 46 -5.16 -13.13 -2.29
C SER A 46 -3.87 -13.85 -2.69
N CYS A 47 -3.03 -14.19 -1.70
CA CYS A 47 -1.75 -14.85 -1.90
C CYS A 47 -1.74 -16.33 -1.49
N ASP A 48 -2.85 -16.88 -0.95
CA ASP A 48 -2.89 -18.25 -0.39
C ASP A 48 -2.78 -19.34 -1.46
N GLU A 49 -3.29 -19.07 -2.67
CA GLU A 49 -3.24 -20.00 -3.80
C GLU A 49 -1.88 -20.00 -4.51
N LEU A 50 -0.98 -19.08 -4.15
CA LEU A 50 0.33 -18.94 -4.78
C LEU A 50 1.40 -19.74 -4.03
N PRO A 51 2.36 -20.35 -4.75
CA PRO A 51 3.51 -21.00 -4.12
C PRO A 51 4.26 -20.03 -3.22
N LYS A 52 4.60 -20.45 -1.99
CA LYS A 52 5.29 -19.60 -1.02
C LYS A 52 6.62 -19.04 -1.55
N ASP A 53 7.29 -19.80 -2.41
CA ASP A 53 8.59 -19.46 -2.99
C ASP A 53 8.50 -18.46 -4.15
N ASP A 54 7.31 -18.18 -4.68
CA ASP A 54 7.08 -17.15 -5.69
C ASP A 54 6.80 -15.78 -5.05
N ALA A 55 7.77 -15.30 -4.27
CA ALA A 55 7.67 -14.02 -3.58
C ALA A 55 7.39 -12.83 -4.52
N PRO A 56 8.00 -12.73 -5.73
CA PRO A 56 7.67 -11.66 -6.68
C PRO A 56 6.19 -11.66 -7.06
N GLN A 57 5.61 -12.82 -7.39
CA GLN A 57 4.21 -12.87 -7.80
C GLN A 57 3.25 -12.62 -6.64
N ARG A 58 3.58 -13.08 -5.43
CA ARG A 58 2.78 -12.79 -4.22
C ARG A 58 2.76 -11.29 -3.92
N LEU A 59 3.88 -10.59 -4.05
CA LEU A 59 3.93 -9.13 -3.87
C LEU A 59 3.07 -8.39 -4.91
N ILE A 60 3.18 -8.77 -6.19
CA ILE A 60 2.36 -8.19 -7.28
C ILE A 60 0.87 -8.44 -7.03
N THR A 61 0.52 -9.67 -6.63
CA THR A 61 -0.86 -10.08 -6.38
C THR A 61 -1.47 -9.31 -5.20
N ALA A 62 -0.75 -9.17 -4.09
CA ALA A 62 -1.17 -8.33 -2.98
C ALA A 62 -1.35 -6.86 -3.40
N GLY A 63 -0.42 -6.30 -4.19
CA GLY A 63 -0.54 -4.94 -4.71
C GLY A 63 -1.78 -4.72 -5.57
N ARG A 64 -2.09 -5.69 -6.45
CA ARG A 64 -3.31 -5.68 -7.29
C ARG A 64 -4.58 -5.84 -6.46
N ALA A 65 -4.57 -6.73 -5.47
CA ALA A 65 -5.69 -6.92 -4.56
C ALA A 65 -5.98 -5.65 -3.76
N LEU A 66 -4.93 -4.97 -3.25
CA LEU A 66 -5.08 -3.71 -2.55
C LEU A 66 -5.70 -2.63 -3.45
N ARG A 67 -5.17 -2.48 -4.67
CA ARG A 67 -5.71 -1.55 -5.66
C ARG A 67 -7.16 -1.86 -5.99
N GLY A 68 -7.48 -3.11 -6.34
CA GLY A 68 -8.83 -3.54 -6.67
C GLY A 68 -9.82 -3.29 -5.52
N ARG A 69 -9.39 -3.53 -4.28
CA ARG A 69 -10.17 -3.21 -3.08
C ARG A 69 -10.42 -1.71 -2.96
N GLY A 70 -9.39 -0.88 -3.13
CA GLY A 70 -9.50 0.58 -3.09
C GLY A 70 -10.48 1.15 -4.12
N LEU A 71 -10.48 0.58 -5.34
CA LEU A 71 -11.37 1.03 -6.42
C LEU A 71 -12.81 0.54 -6.28
N THR A 72 -13.01 -0.69 -5.81
CA THR A 72 -14.37 -1.25 -5.63
C THR A 72 -15.06 -0.77 -4.36
N HIS A 73 -14.28 -0.37 -3.34
CA HIS A 73 -14.78 0.04 -2.02
C HIS A 73 -14.28 1.44 -1.64
N GLN A 74 -14.40 2.41 -2.54
CA GLN A 74 -13.88 3.79 -2.37
C GLN A 74 -14.27 4.45 -1.03
N ARG A 75 -15.51 4.24 -0.55
CA ARG A 75 -15.98 4.77 0.75
C ARG A 75 -15.21 4.18 1.93
N ASP A 76 -14.93 2.88 1.91
CA ASP A 76 -14.14 2.22 2.96
C ASP A 76 -12.68 2.62 2.85
N PHE A 77 -12.18 2.78 1.62
CA PHE A 77 -10.83 3.24 1.37
C PHE A 77 -10.62 4.66 1.93
N GLY A 78 -11.62 5.54 1.80
CA GLY A 78 -11.60 6.85 2.45
C GLY A 78 -11.42 6.79 3.98
N LEU A 79 -11.93 5.76 4.66
CA LEU A 79 -11.72 5.56 6.10
C LEU A 79 -10.28 5.15 6.44
N LEU A 80 -9.57 4.50 5.52
CA LEU A 80 -8.14 4.19 5.63
C LEU A 80 -7.26 5.42 5.36
N LEU A 81 -7.72 6.34 4.51
CA LEU A 81 -6.98 7.56 4.15
C LEU A 81 -7.14 8.70 5.16
N GLY A 82 -8.28 8.77 5.83
CA GLY A 82 -8.65 9.90 6.66
C GLY A 82 -7.99 9.87 8.04
N PRO A 83 -7.32 10.96 8.49
CA PRO A 83 -6.87 11.12 9.87
C PRO A 83 -7.83 11.98 10.71
N SER A 84 -9.16 11.96 10.55
CA SER A 84 -9.89 13.25 10.54
C SER A 84 -9.22 14.13 9.48
N ALA A 85 -9.77 14.19 8.28
CA ALA A 85 -9.07 14.60 7.05
C ALA A 85 -8.11 15.83 7.12
N LEU A 86 -8.21 16.74 8.11
CA LEU A 86 -7.34 17.90 8.29
C LEU A 86 -7.16 18.31 9.78
N GLY A 87 -6.87 17.40 10.72
CA GLY A 87 -6.71 17.86 12.11
C GLY A 87 -6.27 16.94 13.24
N ALA A 88 -6.03 15.63 13.05
CA ALA A 88 -5.46 14.83 14.13
C ALA A 88 -3.98 15.20 14.35
N THR A 89 -3.66 15.62 15.58
CA THR A 89 -2.27 15.81 15.99
C THR A 89 -1.64 14.46 16.32
N ARG A 90 -0.36 14.31 16.01
CA ARG A 90 0.42 13.11 16.34
C ARG A 90 0.40 12.92 17.87
N GLY A 91 -0.44 12.00 18.36
CA GLY A 91 -0.61 11.72 19.80
C GLY A 91 -2.04 11.38 20.22
N GLU A 92 -3.03 11.67 19.38
CA GLU A 92 -4.46 11.42 19.68
C GLU A 92 -4.97 10.06 19.17
N GLU A 93 -4.16 9.35 18.38
CA GLU A 93 -4.49 8.02 17.86
C GLU A 93 -4.38 6.96 18.96
N SER A 94 -5.42 6.17 19.16
CA SER A 94 -5.41 5.14 20.19
C SER A 94 -4.40 4.03 19.85
N ALA A 95 -3.84 3.38 20.87
CA ALA A 95 -2.89 2.27 20.65
C ALA A 95 -3.44 1.16 19.74
N ARG A 96 -4.76 0.94 19.76
CA ARG A 96 -5.45 -0.04 18.90
C ARG A 96 -5.48 0.35 17.42
N GLU A 97 -5.61 1.63 17.12
CA GLU A 97 -5.59 2.11 15.73
C GLU A 97 -4.18 2.09 15.16
N GLN A 98 -3.20 2.51 15.96
CA GLN A 98 -1.79 2.40 15.62
C GLN A 98 -1.40 0.94 15.33
N ASP A 99 -1.91 0.00 16.14
CA ASP A 99 -1.69 -1.43 15.96
C ASP A 99 -2.38 -1.96 14.70
N ALA A 100 -3.61 -1.56 14.40
CA ALA A 100 -4.33 -2.01 13.19
C ALA A 100 -3.70 -1.47 11.89
N GLY A 101 -3.33 -0.19 11.86
CA GLY A 101 -2.58 0.38 10.73
C GLY A 101 -1.21 -0.28 10.56
N TRP A 102 -0.59 -0.69 11.66
CA TRP A 102 0.63 -1.48 11.65
C TRP A 102 0.43 -2.88 11.09
N VAL A 103 -0.59 -3.63 11.54
CA VAL A 103 -0.92 -4.99 11.04
C VAL A 103 -1.11 -4.98 9.52
N PHE A 104 -1.77 -3.96 8.99
CA PHE A 104 -1.92 -3.77 7.55
C PHE A 104 -0.56 -3.55 6.84
N GLY A 105 0.28 -2.66 7.37
CA GLY A 105 1.63 -2.46 6.85
C GLY A 105 2.53 -3.70 6.98
N LEU A 106 2.31 -4.53 8.00
CA LEU A 106 3.09 -5.74 8.26
C LEU A 106 2.90 -6.78 7.16
N VAL A 107 1.69 -6.93 6.60
CA VAL A 107 1.46 -7.85 5.46
C VAL A 107 2.37 -7.49 4.28
N PHE A 108 2.50 -6.21 3.97
CA PHE A 108 3.40 -5.76 2.90
C PHE A 108 4.87 -5.93 3.28
N ALA A 109 5.22 -5.64 4.53
CA ALA A 109 6.59 -5.80 5.02
C ALA A 109 7.05 -7.28 5.00
N GLU A 110 6.16 -8.22 5.36
CA GLU A 110 6.40 -9.66 5.27
C GLU A 110 6.67 -10.08 3.82
N LEU A 111 5.85 -9.65 2.88
CA LEU A 111 6.04 -9.94 1.45
C LEU A 111 7.34 -9.35 0.89
N MET A 112 7.71 -8.15 1.34
CA MET A 112 8.97 -7.51 0.96
C MET A 112 10.19 -8.22 1.57
N ALA A 113 10.07 -8.76 2.79
CA ALA A 113 11.11 -9.57 3.41
C ALA A 113 11.26 -10.94 2.73
N ASP A 114 10.16 -11.60 2.35
CA ASP A 114 10.18 -12.81 1.52
C ASP A 114 10.85 -12.56 0.16
N LEU A 115 10.52 -11.44 -0.47
CA LEU A 115 11.15 -11.03 -1.72
C LEU A 115 12.64 -10.81 -1.53
N TRP A 116 13.05 -10.08 -0.49
CA TRP A 116 14.46 -9.83 -0.22
C TRP A 116 15.27 -11.13 -0.01
N ARG A 117 14.71 -12.09 0.73
CA ARG A 117 15.39 -13.38 0.99
C ARG A 117 15.59 -14.22 -0.26
N SER A 118 14.59 -14.23 -1.16
CA SER A 118 14.64 -15.03 -2.39
C SER A 118 15.36 -14.31 -3.54
N HIS A 119 15.15 -12.99 -3.64
CA HIS A 119 15.61 -12.14 -4.73
C HIS A 119 15.98 -10.74 -4.18
N PRO A 120 17.18 -10.58 -3.60
CA PRO A 120 17.65 -9.28 -3.12
C PRO A 120 17.56 -8.23 -4.23
N PHE A 121 16.87 -7.13 -3.95
CA PHE A 121 16.72 -6.03 -4.90
C PHE A 121 17.82 -4.98 -4.70
N PRO A 122 18.09 -4.13 -5.71
CA PRO A 122 19.07 -3.05 -5.55
C PRO A 122 18.69 -2.10 -4.42
N VAL A 123 19.63 -1.85 -3.51
CA VAL A 123 19.53 -0.88 -2.42
C VAL A 123 20.78 -0.01 -2.41
N ASP A 124 20.67 1.18 -1.81
CA ASP A 124 21.83 2.03 -1.64
C ASP A 124 22.87 1.34 -0.71
N PRO A 125 24.16 1.66 -0.83
CA PRO A 125 25.20 1.07 0.03
C PRO A 125 24.96 1.37 1.51
N PRO A 126 25.40 0.49 2.43
CA PRO A 126 25.29 0.74 3.86
C PRO A 126 25.87 2.10 4.27
N GLY A 127 25.11 2.87 5.05
CA GLY A 127 25.54 4.18 5.54
C GLY A 127 25.40 5.34 4.54
N SER A 128 24.82 5.09 3.36
CA SER A 128 24.47 6.13 2.38
C SER A 128 23.26 6.99 2.80
N LEU A 129 22.41 6.46 3.69
CA LEU A 129 21.22 7.17 4.17
C LEU A 129 21.58 8.27 5.19
N PRO A 130 20.84 9.39 5.22
CA PRO A 130 21.04 10.44 6.22
C PRO A 130 21.00 9.88 7.65
N PRO A 131 21.88 10.33 8.57
CA PRO A 131 22.02 9.73 9.91
C PRO A 131 20.71 9.63 10.69
N ARG A 132 19.88 10.68 10.63
CA ARG A 132 18.56 10.70 11.30
C ARG A 132 17.61 9.65 10.74
N LEU A 133 17.61 9.44 9.42
CA LEU A 133 16.77 8.43 8.78
C LEU A 133 17.25 7.03 9.16
N THR A 134 18.56 6.79 9.13
CA THR A 134 19.17 5.53 9.56
C THR A 134 18.78 5.17 11.00
N GLU A 135 18.83 6.13 11.93
CA GLU A 135 18.41 5.94 13.32
C GLU A 135 16.93 5.57 13.43
N GLN A 136 16.05 6.29 12.72
CA GLN A 136 14.60 6.03 12.74
C GLN A 136 14.25 4.65 12.19
N LEU A 137 14.86 4.27 11.07
CA LEU A 137 14.63 2.96 10.45
C LEU A 137 15.23 1.83 11.27
N SER A 138 16.37 2.06 11.94
CA SER A 138 16.96 1.09 12.88
C SER A 138 16.05 0.84 14.08
N ARG A 139 15.43 1.90 14.64
CA ARG A 139 14.44 1.76 15.70
C ARG A 139 13.20 0.99 15.23
N LEU A 140 12.71 1.29 14.02
CA LEU A 140 11.60 0.55 13.42
C LEU A 140 11.93 -0.92 13.28
N ARG A 141 13.12 -1.23 12.72
CA ARG A 141 13.64 -2.59 12.55
C ARG A 141 13.67 -3.35 13.87
N ALA A 142 14.23 -2.74 14.92
CA ALA A 142 14.38 -3.35 16.23
C ALA A 142 13.02 -3.55 16.94
N HIS A 143 12.17 -2.54 16.95
CA HIS A 143 10.88 -2.58 17.65
C HIS A 143 9.89 -3.56 17.01
N ARG A 144 10.03 -3.82 15.71
CA ARG A 144 9.07 -4.58 14.92
C ARG A 144 9.63 -5.87 14.31
N HIS A 145 10.86 -6.25 14.67
CA HIS A 145 11.55 -7.46 14.22
C HIS A 145 11.54 -7.65 12.69
N VAL A 146 11.71 -6.55 11.94
CA VAL A 146 11.76 -6.61 10.47
C VAL A 146 13.13 -7.15 10.05
N ASP A 147 13.12 -8.28 9.35
CA ASP A 147 14.34 -8.95 8.87
C ASP A 147 14.81 -8.38 7.52
N LEU A 148 15.16 -7.09 7.52
CA LEU A 148 15.66 -6.36 6.35
C LEU A 148 16.80 -5.42 6.74
N PRO A 149 17.81 -5.21 5.86
CA PRO A 149 18.73 -4.09 5.99
C PRO A 149 18.00 -2.75 6.02
N VAL A 150 18.58 -1.74 6.67
CA VAL A 150 17.95 -0.42 6.84
C VAL A 150 17.67 0.25 5.49
N GLU A 151 18.55 0.05 4.53
CA GLU A 151 18.46 0.55 3.16
C GLU A 151 17.33 -0.16 2.39
N ALA A 152 17.12 -1.46 2.64
CA ALA A 152 15.99 -2.21 2.09
C ALA A 152 14.65 -1.76 2.69
N ILE A 153 14.61 -1.44 4.00
CA ILE A 153 13.44 -0.85 4.65
C ILE A 153 13.10 0.52 4.01
N ALA A 154 14.11 1.34 3.69
CA ALA A 154 13.88 2.61 3.00
C ALA A 154 13.26 2.42 1.61
N VAL A 155 13.75 1.45 0.83
CA VAL A 155 13.16 1.08 -0.47
C VAL A 155 11.73 0.56 -0.29
N MET A 156 11.48 -0.30 0.69
CA MET A 156 10.15 -0.79 1.02
C MET A 156 9.17 0.35 1.31
N LEU A 157 9.54 1.30 2.18
CA LEU A 157 8.70 2.47 2.48
C LEU A 157 8.46 3.33 1.24
N ARG A 158 9.47 3.50 0.39
CA ARG A 158 9.37 4.19 -0.91
C ARG A 158 8.40 3.49 -1.87
N CYS A 159 8.39 2.15 -1.91
CA CYS A 159 7.43 1.37 -2.70
C CYS A 159 6.02 1.51 -2.14
N TRP A 160 5.89 1.43 -0.81
CA TRP A 160 4.61 1.60 -0.12
C TRP A 160 3.97 2.96 -0.40
N VAL A 161 4.73 4.06 -0.25
CA VAL A 161 4.24 5.41 -0.54
C VAL A 161 3.80 5.57 -1.99
N ARG A 162 4.56 5.01 -2.95
CA ARG A 162 4.19 5.06 -4.38
C ARG A 162 2.91 4.29 -4.68
N LEU A 163 2.80 3.06 -4.19
CA LEU A 163 1.62 2.22 -4.37
C LEU A 163 0.39 2.90 -3.75
N TYR A 164 0.50 3.32 -2.51
CA TYR A 164 -0.61 3.94 -1.79
C TYR A 164 -1.01 5.27 -2.44
N GLY A 165 -0.04 6.10 -2.83
CA GLY A 165 -0.28 7.34 -3.55
C GLY A 165 -1.02 7.12 -4.87
N LEU A 166 -0.62 6.12 -5.68
CA LEU A 166 -1.34 5.77 -6.91
C LEU A 166 -2.79 5.36 -6.63
N ILE A 167 -3.00 4.48 -5.65
CA ILE A 167 -4.35 4.01 -5.29
C ILE A 167 -5.21 5.17 -4.78
N CYS A 168 -4.66 6.09 -3.99
CA CYS A 168 -5.37 7.29 -3.56
C CYS A 168 -5.81 8.15 -4.74
N MET A 169 -4.91 8.41 -5.69
CA MET A 169 -5.21 9.22 -6.87
C MET A 169 -6.32 8.61 -7.72
N GLU A 170 -6.32 7.28 -7.87
CA GLU A 170 -7.37 6.57 -8.61
C GLU A 170 -8.69 6.49 -7.82
N ALA A 171 -8.65 6.11 -6.55
CA ALA A 171 -9.84 5.91 -5.72
C ALA A 171 -10.59 7.21 -5.40
N LEU A 172 -9.87 8.33 -5.31
CA LEU A 172 -10.46 9.67 -5.11
C LEU A 172 -10.88 10.34 -6.42
N GLY A 173 -10.69 9.69 -7.57
CA GLY A 173 -11.10 10.21 -8.86
C GLY A 173 -10.21 11.34 -9.40
N HIS A 174 -9.05 11.59 -8.81
CA HIS A 174 -8.12 12.63 -9.27
C HIS A 174 -7.51 12.35 -10.65
N LEU A 175 -7.71 11.16 -11.23
CA LEU A 175 -7.30 10.83 -12.60
C LEU A 175 -8.42 10.92 -13.64
N GLN A 176 -9.66 11.22 -13.24
CA GLN A 176 -10.81 11.27 -14.15
C GLN A 176 -10.71 12.38 -15.20
N PHE A 177 -9.88 13.41 -14.97
CA PHE A 177 -9.64 14.47 -15.95
C PHE A 177 -8.78 14.03 -17.15
N ALA A 178 -8.04 12.92 -17.00
CA ALA A 178 -7.08 12.43 -17.98
C ALA A 178 -7.45 11.06 -18.58
N LEU A 179 -8.42 10.36 -17.98
CA LEU A 179 -8.88 9.03 -18.39
C LEU A 179 -10.40 9.06 -18.53
N ASP A 180 -10.90 9.09 -19.77
CA ASP A 180 -12.34 9.16 -20.09
C ASP A 180 -13.10 7.92 -19.58
N ASP A 181 -12.44 6.75 -19.58
CA ASP A 181 -12.89 5.55 -18.91
C ASP A 181 -12.06 5.35 -17.63
N GLY A 182 -12.62 5.69 -16.47
CA GLY A 182 -12.11 5.15 -15.22
C GLY A 182 -12.11 3.60 -15.30
N PRO A 183 -11.20 2.88 -14.63
CA PRO A 183 -11.09 1.40 -14.71
C PRO A 183 -12.26 0.64 -14.07
N SER A 184 -13.47 1.21 -14.03
CA SER A 184 -14.72 0.49 -13.79
C SER A 184 -15.12 -0.42 -14.97
N SER A 185 -14.52 -0.26 -16.16
CA SER A 185 -14.61 -1.27 -17.22
C SER A 185 -13.67 -2.44 -16.91
N SER A 186 -14.19 -3.65 -17.03
CA SER A 186 -13.73 -4.92 -16.46
C SER A 186 -12.39 -5.49 -16.96
N SER A 187 -11.44 -4.67 -17.42
CA SER A 187 -10.15 -5.12 -17.98
C SER A 187 -8.95 -4.33 -17.45
N GLY A 188 -9.02 -3.87 -16.19
CA GLY A 188 -8.10 -2.92 -15.56
C GLY A 188 -6.64 -3.35 -15.41
N SER A 189 -5.86 -3.33 -16.50
CA SER A 189 -4.41 -3.23 -16.47
C SER A 189 -3.96 -1.98 -17.23
N TRP A 190 -3.16 -1.14 -16.58
CA TRP A 190 -2.40 -0.10 -17.26
C TRP A 190 -1.57 -0.73 -18.40
N PRO A 191 -1.53 -0.13 -19.60
CA PRO A 191 -0.66 -0.60 -20.67
C PRO A 191 0.79 -0.60 -20.16
N THR A 192 1.42 -1.77 -20.16
CA THR A 192 2.83 -1.88 -19.77
C THR A 192 3.66 -1.16 -20.84
N PRO A 193 4.62 -0.30 -20.49
CA PRO A 193 5.47 0.35 -21.49
C PRO A 193 6.15 -0.74 -22.32
N ALA A 194 5.95 -0.68 -23.64
CA ALA A 194 6.57 -1.61 -24.57
C ALA A 194 8.10 -1.56 -24.38
N LYS A 195 8.74 -2.73 -24.29
CA LYS A 195 10.22 -2.80 -24.27
C LYS A 195 10.75 -2.04 -25.49
N PRO A 196 11.76 -1.15 -25.33
CA PRO A 196 12.37 -0.50 -26.47
C PRO A 196 12.94 -1.58 -27.40
N SER A 197 12.50 -1.55 -28.65
CA SER A 197 12.99 -2.44 -29.71
C SER A 197 14.48 -2.21 -29.87
N ALA A 198 15.28 -3.21 -29.50
CA ALA A 198 16.68 -3.28 -29.89
C ALA A 198 16.74 -3.72 -31.36
N SER A 199 16.64 -2.73 -32.26
CA SER A 199 16.89 -2.88 -33.69
C SER A 199 17.27 -1.49 -34.20
N GLY A 200 18.43 -1.20 -34.76
CA GLY A 200 19.56 -1.97 -35.21
C GLY A 200 20.48 -0.92 -35.85
N THR A 201 21.77 -1.12 -35.71
CA THR A 201 22.84 -0.41 -36.40
C THR A 201 22.53 -0.07 -37.86
N SER A 202 22.71 1.20 -38.25
CA SER A 202 23.19 1.53 -39.59
C SER A 202 24.11 2.75 -39.53
N THR A 203 25.38 2.44 -39.76
CA THR A 203 26.50 3.31 -40.11
C THR A 203 26.14 4.32 -41.21
N GLY A 204 26.47 5.60 -40.99
CA GLY A 204 26.54 6.63 -42.03
C GLY A 204 27.74 7.53 -41.71
N GLY A 205 28.79 7.45 -42.53
CA GLY A 205 30.09 8.07 -42.32
C GLY A 205 30.12 9.60 -42.36
N PRO A 206 31.27 10.22 -42.01
CA PRO A 206 31.38 11.68 -41.90
C PRO A 206 31.36 12.35 -43.27
N PRO A 207 30.77 13.55 -43.41
CA PRO A 207 30.83 14.32 -44.65
C PRO A 207 32.23 14.90 -44.89
N PRO A 208 32.63 15.14 -46.16
CA PRO A 208 33.95 15.60 -46.52
C PRO A 208 34.16 17.07 -46.14
N SER A 209 35.38 17.38 -45.74
CA SER A 209 35.91 18.73 -45.57
C SER A 209 36.20 19.36 -46.93
N ASP A 210 35.60 20.52 -47.20
CA ASP A 210 36.00 21.39 -48.32
C ASP A 210 36.06 22.85 -47.84
N GLY A 211 37.19 23.51 -48.14
CA GLY A 211 37.32 24.97 -48.30
C GLY A 211 37.78 25.77 -47.11
#